data_AF-A0A0B8P698-F1
#
_entry.id   AF-A0A0B8P698-F1
#
_cell.length_a   1.000
_cell.length_b   1.000
_cell.length_c   1.000
_cell.angle_alpha   90.00
_cell.angle_beta   90.00
_cell.angle_gamma   90.00
#
_symmetry.space_group_name_H-M   'P 1'
#
loop_
_entity.id
_entity.type
_entity.pdbx_description
1 polymer ?
#
loop_
_entity_poly.entity_id
_entity_poly.type
_entity_poly.pdbx_seq_one_letter_code
_entity_poly.pdbx_strand_id
1 'polypeptide(L)'
;MQHHGGDKSLNLVYDSAFERCGLLRVKSTHELFAAAETLTHSVPLKGKRLAIITNGSGPGVIATDTLDQLGGKLAELSPTTQESLKTLTDQPDWQQNPVDISGDGQTNKIEKAFSILMEDTSVDVILVMYSPSALADPVNVATSLIDKYKNHPHRRRVNLLTNWLGESSAAEARKHFAKAGIPTYRTPESSIMAFMHLVRYRATQVQLMETPLSITKPAHQIKRTIELIGSEARALSRETAEQILDDYDITLTTLMAPIHINLIMYNDPTFGAVIAIGKSDEISDENLTIGLPPLNQKLAQTLIKNGLREHKLSPLEKRCSTSLREIWSHSHS
;
A
#
# COMPACT_ATOMS: atom_id res chain seq x y z
N MET A 1 -20.81 4.99 -16.59
CA MET A 1 -21.09 6.15 -17.46
C MET A 1 -19.91 6.28 -18.41
N GLN A 2 -20.07 5.83 -19.66
CA GLN A 2 -19.07 5.97 -20.74
C GLN A 2 -19.22 7.37 -21.33
N HIS A 3 -18.22 8.23 -21.14
CA HIS A 3 -18.16 9.51 -21.85
C HIS A 3 -17.40 9.40 -23.18
N HIS A 4 -16.51 8.41 -23.31
CA HIS A 4 -15.70 8.17 -24.51
C HIS A 4 -15.51 6.65 -24.69
N GLY A 5 -16.55 5.93 -25.12
CA GLY A 5 -16.50 4.59 -25.78
C GLY A 5 -15.53 3.49 -25.30
N GLY A 6 -14.93 3.59 -24.12
CA GLY A 6 -13.88 2.69 -23.66
C GLY A 6 -14.43 1.51 -22.88
N ASP A 7 -13.90 0.32 -23.15
CA ASP A 7 -14.16 -0.89 -22.39
C ASP A 7 -13.62 -0.79 -20.96
N LYS A 8 -14.32 -1.41 -20.00
CA LYS A 8 -13.91 -1.40 -18.58
C LYS A 8 -12.52 -2.00 -18.36
N SER A 9 -12.09 -2.94 -19.22
CA SER A 9 -10.76 -3.57 -19.17
C SER A 9 -9.59 -2.58 -19.35
N LEU A 10 -9.85 -1.36 -19.82
CA LEU A 10 -8.83 -0.33 -20.00
C LEU A 10 -8.22 0.12 -18.65
N ASN A 11 -8.93 0.07 -17.52
CA ASN A 11 -8.38 0.70 -16.30
C ASN A 11 -7.15 -0.02 -15.73
N LEU A 12 -7.14 -1.36 -15.68
CA LEU A 12 -6.03 -2.12 -15.10
C LEU A 12 -4.74 -2.03 -15.92
N VAL A 13 -4.84 -2.02 -17.25
CA VAL A 13 -3.67 -1.91 -18.13
C VAL A 13 -3.04 -0.52 -17.98
N TYR A 14 -3.86 0.53 -17.92
CA TYR A 14 -3.39 1.89 -17.65
C TYR A 14 -2.80 2.04 -16.25
N ASP A 15 -3.41 1.44 -15.23
CA ASP A 15 -2.86 1.40 -13.87
C ASP A 15 -1.46 0.76 -13.86
N SER A 16 -1.32 -0.41 -14.49
CA SER A 16 -0.04 -1.11 -14.61
C SER A 16 0.99 -0.27 -15.38
N ALA A 17 0.58 0.42 -16.46
CA ALA A 17 1.44 1.31 -17.22
C ALA A 17 1.93 2.50 -16.38
N PHE A 18 1.03 3.17 -15.66
CA PHE A 18 1.39 4.29 -14.80
C PHE A 18 2.31 3.88 -13.67
N GLU A 19 2.04 2.74 -13.03
CA GLU A 19 2.94 2.17 -12.02
C GLU A 19 4.33 1.87 -12.60
N ARG A 20 4.42 1.31 -13.82
CA ARG A 20 5.72 1.10 -14.47
C ARG A 20 6.47 2.38 -14.79
N CYS A 21 5.75 3.46 -15.08
CA CYS A 21 6.35 4.75 -15.40
C CYS A 21 6.73 5.58 -14.17
N GLY A 22 6.55 5.09 -12.94
CA GLY A 22 6.84 5.89 -11.76
C GLY A 22 5.72 6.86 -11.36
N LEU A 23 4.56 6.80 -12.04
CA LEU A 23 3.47 7.76 -11.88
C LEU A 23 2.53 7.34 -10.76
N LEU A 24 2.16 8.30 -9.90
CA LEU A 24 1.14 8.12 -8.88
C LEU A 24 -0.24 8.49 -9.44
N ARG A 25 -1.13 7.50 -9.58
CA ARG A 25 -2.53 7.76 -9.95
C ARG A 25 -3.35 8.19 -8.72
N VAL A 26 -4.22 9.17 -8.92
CA VAL A 26 -5.18 9.71 -7.93
C VAL A 26 -6.59 9.67 -8.51
N LYS A 27 -7.61 9.62 -7.65
CA LYS A 27 -9.01 9.44 -8.07
C LYS A 27 -9.83 10.73 -8.10
N SER A 28 -9.30 11.82 -7.55
CA SER A 28 -9.97 13.12 -7.53
C SER A 28 -8.99 14.28 -7.62
N THR A 29 -9.48 15.46 -8.03
CA THR A 29 -8.71 16.70 -8.02
C THR A 29 -8.26 17.09 -6.61
N HIS A 30 -9.06 16.75 -5.59
CA HIS A 30 -8.68 16.97 -4.19
C HIS A 30 -7.46 16.12 -3.81
N GLU A 31 -7.46 14.82 -4.15
CA GLU A 31 -6.31 13.93 -3.95
C GLU A 31 -5.09 14.40 -4.74
N LEU A 32 -5.28 14.92 -5.97
CA LEU A 32 -4.17 15.45 -6.77
C LEU A 32 -3.42 16.57 -6.04
N PHE A 33 -4.14 17.56 -5.52
CA PHE A 33 -3.52 18.66 -4.79
C PHE A 33 -2.92 18.21 -3.46
N ALA A 34 -3.61 17.33 -2.73
CA ALA A 34 -3.09 16.76 -1.49
C ALA A 34 -1.78 16.00 -1.73
N ALA A 35 -1.74 15.12 -2.75
CA ALA A 35 -0.54 14.37 -3.10
C ALA A 35 0.60 15.28 -3.55
N ALA A 36 0.31 16.31 -4.37
CA ALA A 36 1.31 17.29 -4.79
C ALA A 36 1.91 18.05 -3.60
N GLU A 37 1.08 18.50 -2.66
CA GLU A 37 1.51 19.15 -1.42
C GLU A 37 2.41 18.22 -0.59
N THR A 38 1.98 16.97 -0.35
CA THR A 38 2.78 16.03 0.43
C THR A 38 4.11 15.70 -0.23
N LEU A 39 4.10 15.40 -1.52
CA LEU A 39 5.29 14.93 -2.26
C LEU A 39 6.33 16.04 -2.44
N THR A 40 5.90 17.29 -2.56
CA THR A 40 6.81 18.43 -2.72
C THR A 40 7.57 18.75 -1.42
N HIS A 41 6.92 18.53 -0.27
CA HIS A 41 7.46 18.91 1.03
C HIS A 41 8.09 17.76 1.82
N SER A 42 7.85 16.51 1.42
CA SER A 42 8.38 15.34 2.12
C SER A 42 9.76 14.94 1.62
N VAL A 43 10.59 14.50 2.56
CA VAL A 43 11.85 13.81 2.27
C VAL A 43 11.53 12.40 1.75
N PRO A 44 12.30 11.86 0.79
CA PRO A 44 12.10 10.50 0.30
C PRO A 44 12.02 9.47 1.43
N LEU A 45 10.92 8.72 1.47
CA LEU A 45 10.69 7.72 2.51
C LEU A 45 11.74 6.62 2.49
N LYS A 46 12.30 6.31 3.66
CA LYS A 46 13.12 5.12 3.88
C LYS A 46 12.28 3.87 4.14
N GLY A 47 11.11 4.04 4.74
CA GLY A 47 10.17 2.96 5.04
C GLY A 47 8.72 3.44 5.05
N LYS A 48 7.84 2.60 5.58
CA LYS A 48 6.37 2.77 5.55
C LYS A 48 5.75 2.68 6.94
N ARG A 49 6.50 3.05 7.98
CA ARG A 49 6.10 2.92 9.40
C ARG A 49 5.59 4.26 9.91
N LEU A 50 4.28 4.35 10.13
CA LEU A 50 3.60 5.55 10.59
C LEU A 50 3.44 5.55 12.12
N ALA A 51 3.92 6.60 12.79
CA ALA A 51 3.55 6.87 14.18
C ALA A 51 2.51 7.99 14.24
N ILE A 52 1.48 7.82 15.07
CA ILE A 52 0.40 8.79 15.22
C ILE A 52 0.45 9.35 16.65
N ILE A 53 0.36 10.68 16.78
CA ILE A 53 0.10 11.37 18.05
C ILE A 53 -1.28 11.99 17.94
N THR A 54 -2.13 11.83 18.95
CA THR A 54 -3.47 12.44 19.00
C THR A 54 -3.80 12.94 20.40
N ASN A 55 -4.60 14.01 20.50
CA ASN A 55 -5.20 14.47 21.76
C ASN A 55 -6.69 14.05 21.88
N GLY A 56 -7.15 13.17 21.00
CA GLY A 56 -8.48 12.60 21.06
C GLY A 56 -8.50 11.20 20.47
N SER A 57 -9.09 10.27 21.21
CA SER A 57 -9.17 8.86 20.82
C SER A 57 -9.97 8.65 19.53
N GLY A 58 -11.08 9.37 19.34
CA GLY A 58 -11.94 9.26 18.15
C GLY A 58 -11.20 9.47 16.83
N PRO A 59 -10.52 10.62 16.62
CA PRO A 59 -9.68 10.84 15.45
C PRO A 59 -8.60 9.77 15.27
N GLY A 60 -7.97 9.32 16.37
CA GLY A 60 -6.97 8.25 16.34
C GLY A 60 -7.53 6.94 15.78
N VAL A 61 -8.70 6.51 16.25
CA VAL A 61 -9.38 5.30 15.77
C VAL A 61 -9.74 5.43 14.28
N ILE A 62 -10.29 6.57 13.85
CA ILE A 62 -10.62 6.79 12.43
C ILE A 62 -9.34 6.71 11.57
N ALA A 63 -8.24 7.28 12.04
CA ALA A 63 -6.97 7.22 11.34
C ALA A 63 -6.43 5.79 11.24
N THR A 64 -6.50 4.99 12.32
CA THR A 64 -6.05 3.60 12.29
C THR A 64 -6.92 2.72 11.41
N ASP A 65 -8.24 2.87 11.47
CA ASP A 65 -9.17 2.10 10.65
C ASP A 65 -8.97 2.43 9.17
N THR A 66 -8.81 3.72 8.84
CA THR A 66 -8.51 4.15 7.46
C THR A 66 -7.16 3.61 6.99
N LEU A 67 -6.16 3.58 7.87
CA LEU A 67 -4.83 3.06 7.54
C LEU A 67 -4.89 1.57 7.24
N ASP A 68 -5.61 0.80 8.05
CA ASP A 68 -5.79 -0.64 7.87
C ASP A 68 -6.56 -0.95 6.58
N GLN A 69 -7.67 -0.24 6.33
CA GLN A 69 -8.44 -0.36 5.07
C GLN A 69 -7.58 -0.11 3.82
N LEU A 70 -6.59 0.78 3.91
CA LEU A 70 -5.67 1.08 2.81
C LEU A 70 -4.42 0.17 2.76
N GLY A 71 -4.31 -0.78 3.69
CA GLY A 71 -3.20 -1.72 3.81
C GLY A 71 -1.89 -1.08 4.30
N GLY A 72 -1.99 0.05 4.99
CA GLY A 72 -0.88 0.72 5.66
C GLY A 72 -0.48 0.00 6.95
N LYS A 73 0.60 0.48 7.59
CA LYS A 73 1.08 -0.10 8.85
C LYS A 73 1.51 0.97 9.83
N LEU A 74 1.08 0.82 11.07
CA LEU A 74 1.62 1.57 12.20
C LEU A 74 3.07 1.14 12.47
N ALA A 75 3.86 2.06 12.98
CA ALA A 75 5.18 1.79 13.52
C ALA A 75 5.07 1.00 14.84
N GLU A 76 5.83 -0.09 14.94
CA GLU A 76 6.05 -0.81 16.20
C GLU A 76 7.10 -0.06 17.01
N LEU A 77 6.64 0.72 17.99
CA LEU A 77 7.51 1.56 18.81
C LEU A 77 8.46 0.72 19.66
N SER A 78 9.71 1.16 19.76
CA SER A 78 10.72 0.49 20.59
C SER A 78 10.32 0.47 22.07
N PRO A 79 10.71 -0.56 22.86
CA PRO A 79 10.40 -0.61 24.28
C PRO A 79 10.86 0.63 25.06
N THR A 80 12.02 1.19 24.71
CA THR A 80 12.58 2.42 25.28
C THR A 80 11.72 3.65 24.97
N THR A 81 11.15 3.71 23.77
CA THR A 81 10.22 4.76 23.37
C THR A 81 8.90 4.64 24.10
N GLN A 82 8.34 3.43 24.20
CA GLN A 82 7.12 3.19 24.98
C GLN A 82 7.31 3.58 26.44
N GLU A 83 8.45 3.25 27.05
CA GLU A 83 8.77 3.63 28.43
C GLU A 83 8.88 5.15 28.60
N SER A 84 9.51 5.85 27.65
CA SER A 84 9.59 7.32 27.67
C SER A 84 8.19 7.96 27.54
N LEU A 85 7.33 7.38 26.70
CA LEU A 85 5.96 7.84 26.48
C LEU A 85 5.04 7.62 27.69
N LYS A 86 5.28 6.59 28.52
CA LYS A 86 4.53 6.38 29.78
C LYS A 86 4.59 7.59 30.72
N THR A 87 5.64 8.41 30.64
CA THR A 87 5.74 9.62 31.47
C THR A 87 4.73 10.72 31.08
N LEU A 88 4.04 10.56 29.95
CA LEU A 88 3.12 11.56 29.39
C LEU A 88 1.64 11.19 29.60
N THR A 89 1.35 9.95 29.97
CA THR A 89 -0.02 9.44 30.14
C THR A 89 -0.10 8.47 31.31
N ASP A 90 -1.13 8.61 32.13
CA ASP A 90 -1.41 7.69 33.24
C ASP A 90 -2.14 6.41 32.77
N GLN A 91 -2.52 6.34 31.49
CA GLN A 91 -3.26 5.23 30.89
C GLN A 91 -2.32 4.28 30.13
N PRO A 92 -2.18 3.00 30.55
CA PRO A 92 -1.23 2.05 29.98
C PRO A 92 -1.47 1.66 28.50
N ASP A 93 -2.62 1.97 27.93
CA ASP A 93 -2.87 1.66 26.51
C ASP A 93 -2.55 2.85 25.59
N TRP A 94 -2.30 4.02 26.17
CA TRP A 94 -2.17 5.28 25.42
C TRP A 94 -0.71 5.62 25.06
N GLN A 95 0.27 4.88 25.59
CA GLN A 95 1.66 4.97 25.14
C GLN A 95 1.99 4.10 23.91
N GLN A 96 1.05 3.26 23.46
CA GLN A 96 1.22 2.50 22.22
C GLN A 96 0.94 3.41 21.01
N ASN A 97 1.07 2.88 19.80
CA ASN A 97 0.77 3.64 18.58
C ASN A 97 -0.66 3.28 18.13
N PRO A 98 -1.60 4.25 18.01
CA PRO A 98 -1.47 5.70 18.21
C PRO A 98 -1.23 6.15 19.65
N VAL A 99 -0.34 7.14 19.82
CA VAL A 99 -0.03 7.75 21.11
C VAL A 99 -1.11 8.78 21.45
N ASP A 100 -1.97 8.46 22.42
CA ASP A 100 -3.01 9.37 22.91
C ASP A 100 -2.49 10.16 24.12
N ILE A 101 -2.39 11.47 23.98
CA ILE A 101 -1.92 12.38 25.04
C ILE A 101 -3.05 12.99 25.87
N SER A 102 -4.27 12.45 25.74
CA SER A 102 -5.51 12.86 26.41
C SER A 102 -6.07 14.23 26.01
N GLY A 103 -7.38 14.41 26.23
CA GLY A 103 -8.14 15.61 25.82
C GLY A 103 -7.73 16.92 26.51
N ASP A 104 -6.85 16.88 27.52
CA ASP A 104 -6.27 18.09 28.09
C ASP A 104 -5.26 18.76 27.15
N GLY A 105 -4.76 18.02 26.15
CA GLY A 105 -4.11 18.54 24.94
C GLY A 105 -3.00 19.55 25.20
N GLN A 106 -2.34 19.49 26.36
CA GLN A 106 -1.36 20.50 26.74
C GLN A 106 -0.24 20.52 25.71
N THR A 107 0.08 21.70 25.18
CA THR A 107 1.11 21.91 24.14
C THR A 107 2.41 21.16 24.44
N ASN A 108 2.81 21.15 25.71
CA ASN A 108 4.00 20.46 26.21
C ASN A 108 3.97 18.93 26.00
N LYS A 109 2.81 18.27 26.15
CA LYS A 109 2.68 16.82 25.95
C LYS A 109 2.86 16.42 24.49
N ILE A 110 2.25 17.17 23.54
CA ILE A 110 2.42 16.95 22.10
C ILE A 110 3.89 17.07 21.72
N GLU A 111 4.53 18.15 22.16
CA GLU A 111 5.94 18.39 21.85
C GLU A 111 6.88 17.34 22.43
N LYS A 112 6.60 16.86 23.64
CA LYS A 112 7.39 15.80 24.28
C LYS A 112 7.22 14.48 23.53
N ALA A 113 5.97 14.08 23.25
CA ALA A 113 5.68 12.87 22.48
C ALA A 113 6.34 12.94 21.08
N PHE A 114 6.23 14.09 20.41
CA PHE A 114 6.87 14.32 19.11
C PHE A 114 8.39 14.16 19.18
N SER A 115 9.03 14.73 20.20
CA SER A 115 10.49 14.62 20.36
C SER A 115 10.93 13.19 20.59
N ILE A 116 10.21 12.45 21.43
CA ILE A 116 10.49 11.03 21.69
C ILE A 116 10.38 10.22 20.40
N LEU A 117 9.31 10.41 19.61
CA LEU A 117 9.12 9.69 18.35
C LEU A 117 10.14 10.07 17.27
N MET A 118 10.66 11.31 17.27
CA MET A 118 11.70 11.75 16.34
C MET A 118 13.06 11.07 16.60
N GLU A 119 13.28 10.53 17.79
CA GLU A 119 14.46 9.74 18.15
C GLU A 119 14.30 8.25 17.80
N ASP A 120 13.06 7.74 17.72
CA ASP A 120 12.83 6.32 17.42
C ASP A 120 13.19 5.98 15.95
N THR A 121 14.08 5.00 15.78
CA THR A 121 14.52 4.51 14.46
C THR A 121 13.49 3.59 13.80
N SER A 122 12.48 3.14 14.56
CA SER A 122 11.31 2.40 14.07
C SER A 122 10.29 3.28 13.34
N VAL A 123 10.44 4.61 13.40
CA VAL A 123 9.49 5.59 12.84
C VAL A 123 10.05 6.23 11.57
N ASP A 124 9.25 6.23 10.50
CA ASP A 124 9.58 6.89 9.22
C ASP A 124 8.76 8.17 8.99
N VAL A 125 7.51 8.18 9.47
CA VAL A 125 6.59 9.31 9.37
C VAL A 125 5.87 9.48 10.70
N ILE A 126 5.74 10.72 11.15
CA ILE A 126 4.91 11.10 12.29
C ILE A 126 3.71 11.88 11.77
N LEU A 127 2.51 11.43 12.11
CA LEU A 127 1.27 12.18 11.95
C LEU A 127 0.86 12.75 13.30
N VAL A 128 0.87 14.07 13.43
CA VAL A 128 0.34 14.76 14.61
C VAL A 128 -1.09 15.19 14.33
N MET A 129 -2.02 14.69 15.14
CA MET A 129 -3.44 15.00 15.07
C MET A 129 -3.83 15.87 16.27
N TYR A 130 -4.57 16.94 16.01
CA TYR A 130 -4.97 17.88 17.04
C TYR A 130 -6.41 18.34 16.84
N SER A 131 -7.25 18.07 17.84
CA SER A 131 -8.58 18.64 17.96
C SER A 131 -8.53 19.85 18.90
N PRO A 132 -8.80 21.08 18.42
CA PRO A 132 -8.79 22.27 19.25
C PRO A 132 -9.75 22.16 20.44
N SER A 133 -9.29 22.63 21.60
CA SER A 133 -10.09 22.69 22.83
C SER A 133 -9.93 24.07 23.47
N ALA A 134 -10.75 24.37 24.49
CA ALA A 134 -10.63 25.63 25.23
C ALA A 134 -9.33 25.74 26.07
N LEU A 135 -8.58 24.64 26.22
CA LEU A 135 -7.42 24.55 27.11
C LEU A 135 -6.11 25.00 26.47
N ALA A 136 -6.04 25.01 25.13
CA ALA A 136 -4.83 25.37 24.41
C ALA A 136 -5.15 26.03 23.06
N ASP A 137 -4.35 27.04 22.73
CA ASP A 137 -4.46 27.73 21.45
C ASP A 137 -3.85 26.86 20.32
N PRO A 138 -4.64 26.43 19.32
CA PRO A 138 -4.17 25.60 18.22
C PRO A 138 -3.02 26.23 17.43
N VAL A 139 -2.94 27.57 17.35
CA VAL A 139 -1.88 28.28 16.63
C VAL A 139 -0.55 28.21 17.39
N ASN A 140 -0.59 28.33 18.72
CA ASN A 140 0.60 28.19 19.55
C ASN A 140 1.16 26.77 19.51
N VAL A 141 0.28 25.76 19.58
CA VAL A 141 0.70 24.35 19.42
C VAL A 141 1.35 24.13 18.05
N ALA A 142 0.74 24.63 16.98
CA ALA A 142 1.28 24.51 15.64
C ALA A 142 2.64 25.18 15.48
N THR A 143 2.76 26.43 15.93
CA THR A 143 4.01 27.21 15.83
C THR A 143 5.15 26.53 16.58
N SER A 144 4.89 26.05 17.80
CA SER A 144 5.91 25.34 18.58
C SER A 144 6.34 24.02 17.92
N LEU A 145 5.39 23.24 17.39
CA LEU A 145 5.70 22.01 16.66
C LEU A 145 6.53 22.28 15.39
N ILE A 146 6.20 23.35 14.65
CA ILE A 146 6.97 23.78 13.46
C ILE A 146 8.42 24.08 13.85
N ASP A 147 8.62 24.88 14.88
CA ASP A 147 9.96 25.27 15.33
C ASP A 147 10.76 24.05 15.80
N LYS A 148 10.11 23.14 16.53
CA LYS A 148 10.74 21.91 17.01
C LYS A 148 11.14 21.00 15.86
N TYR A 149 10.26 20.80 14.86
CA TYR A 149 10.58 19.98 13.70
C TYR A 149 11.71 20.58 12.86
N LYS A 150 11.66 21.89 12.58
CA LYS A 150 12.68 22.57 11.75
C LYS A 150 14.07 22.53 12.37
N ASN A 151 14.16 22.59 13.69
CA ASN A 151 15.42 22.57 14.43
C ASN A 151 15.89 21.15 14.79
N HIS A 152 15.08 20.10 14.53
CA HIS A 152 15.44 18.74 14.90
C HIS A 152 16.56 18.15 14.01
N PRO A 153 17.60 17.51 14.58
CA PRO A 153 18.67 16.89 13.79
C PRO A 153 18.15 15.80 12.83
N HIS A 154 17.10 15.10 13.24
CA HIS A 154 16.49 14.01 12.48
C HIS A 154 15.40 14.42 11.48
N ARG A 155 15.20 15.72 11.21
CA ARG A 155 14.17 16.21 10.25
C ARG A 155 14.33 15.68 8.82
N ARG A 156 15.55 15.24 8.45
CA ARG A 156 15.85 14.61 7.15
C ARG A 156 15.60 13.09 7.13
N ARG A 157 15.26 12.50 8.27
CA ARG A 157 14.97 11.06 8.42
C ARG A 157 13.47 10.81 8.54
N VAL A 158 12.78 11.66 9.29
CA VAL A 158 11.37 11.49 9.64
C VAL A 158 10.54 12.61 8.99
N ASN A 159 9.51 12.24 8.25
CA ASN A 159 8.54 13.20 7.71
C ASN A 159 7.49 13.54 8.78
N LEU A 160 7.07 14.80 8.81
CA LEU A 160 5.96 15.26 9.64
C LEU A 160 4.75 15.56 8.76
N LEU A 161 3.63 14.92 9.08
CA LEU A 161 2.30 15.25 8.57
C LEU A 161 1.44 15.76 9.73
N THR A 162 0.50 16.65 9.43
CA THR A 162 -0.35 17.23 10.48
C THR A 162 -1.83 17.13 10.11
N ASN A 163 -2.67 16.83 11.09
CA ASN A 163 -4.12 16.90 10.97
C ASN A 163 -4.70 17.77 12.08
N TRP A 164 -5.06 19.00 11.74
CA TRP A 164 -5.67 19.94 12.69
C TRP A 164 -7.17 19.98 12.39
N LEU A 165 -7.97 19.41 13.29
CA LEU A 165 -9.41 19.25 13.10
C LEU A 165 -10.18 20.56 13.36
N GLY A 166 -11.35 20.69 12.73
CA GLY A 166 -12.22 21.86 12.83
C GLY A 166 -11.95 22.89 11.74
N GLU A 167 -13.00 23.54 11.24
CA GLU A 167 -12.85 24.47 10.11
C GLU A 167 -12.24 25.79 10.58
N SER A 168 -13.01 26.66 11.24
CA SER A 168 -12.56 28.00 11.62
C SER A 168 -11.52 28.00 12.74
N SER A 169 -11.69 27.13 13.75
CA SER A 169 -10.83 27.09 14.95
C SER A 169 -9.38 26.69 14.65
N ALA A 170 -9.17 25.90 13.61
CA ALA A 170 -7.86 25.38 13.24
C ALA A 170 -7.33 25.92 11.89
N ALA A 171 -8.09 26.79 11.21
CA ALA A 171 -7.71 27.34 9.91
C ALA A 171 -6.36 28.07 9.97
N GLU A 172 -6.14 28.90 10.98
CA GLU A 172 -4.89 29.68 11.08
C GLU A 172 -3.69 28.79 11.39
N ALA A 173 -3.85 27.81 12.27
CA ALA A 173 -2.82 26.81 12.56
C ALA A 173 -2.40 26.03 11.29
N ARG A 174 -3.37 25.62 10.47
CA ARG A 174 -3.09 24.99 9.16
C ARG A 174 -2.33 25.93 8.22
N LYS A 175 -2.66 27.22 8.18
CA LYS A 175 -1.88 28.19 7.37
C LYS A 175 -0.43 28.29 7.85
N HIS A 176 -0.18 28.20 9.16
CA HIS A 176 1.19 28.21 9.70
C HIS A 176 1.98 26.99 9.20
N PHE A 177 1.40 25.79 9.23
CA PHE A 177 2.05 24.58 8.69
C PHE A 177 2.32 24.70 7.18
N ALA A 178 1.33 25.13 6.40
CA ALA A 178 1.49 25.30 4.95
C ALA A 178 2.60 26.30 4.61
N LYS A 179 2.64 27.46 5.28
CA LYS A 179 3.74 28.45 5.13
C LYS A 179 5.11 27.88 5.54
N ALA A 180 5.13 26.95 6.47
CA ALA A 180 6.34 26.27 6.92
C ALA A 180 6.79 25.13 5.99
N GLY A 181 6.01 24.78 4.98
CA GLY A 181 6.26 23.64 4.10
C GLY A 181 6.05 22.29 4.81
N ILE A 182 5.08 22.22 5.73
CA ILE A 182 4.69 20.99 6.42
C ILE A 182 3.26 20.65 5.96
N PRO A 183 3.03 19.48 5.34
CA PRO A 183 1.71 19.09 4.86
C PRO A 183 0.68 19.03 6.00
N THR A 184 -0.50 19.58 5.75
CA THR A 184 -1.55 19.72 6.78
C THR A 184 -2.94 19.42 6.25
N TYR A 185 -3.75 18.73 7.06
CA TYR A 185 -5.04 18.19 6.64
C TYR A 185 -6.15 18.50 7.63
N ARG A 186 -7.39 18.52 7.12
CA ARG A 186 -8.60 18.78 7.92
C ARG A 186 -9.17 17.53 8.58
N THR A 187 -9.06 16.37 7.94
CA THR A 187 -9.65 15.13 8.42
C THR A 187 -8.59 14.03 8.61
N PRO A 188 -8.83 13.07 9.53
CA PRO A 188 -7.97 11.90 9.71
C PRO A 188 -7.76 11.13 8.39
N GLU A 189 -8.84 10.88 7.65
CA GLU A 189 -8.83 10.09 6.41
C GLU A 189 -7.94 10.75 5.35
N SER A 190 -8.06 12.08 5.21
CA SER A 190 -7.24 12.84 4.26
C SER A 190 -5.75 12.77 4.61
N SER A 191 -5.41 12.81 5.91
CA SER A 191 -4.02 12.70 6.36
C SER A 191 -3.43 11.31 6.14
N ILE A 192 -4.23 10.26 6.32
CA ILE A 192 -3.82 8.88 6.04
C ILE A 192 -3.69 8.65 4.54
N MET A 193 -4.63 9.16 3.73
CA MET A 193 -4.53 9.11 2.27
C MET A 193 -3.25 9.78 1.76
N ALA A 194 -2.89 10.94 2.31
CA ALA A 194 -1.63 11.61 2.01
C ALA A 194 -0.39 10.78 2.39
N PHE A 195 -0.39 10.16 3.58
CA PHE A 195 0.66 9.21 3.95
C PHE A 195 0.75 8.03 2.96
N MET A 196 -0.39 7.45 2.57
CA MET A 196 -0.43 6.34 1.63
C MET A 196 0.03 6.75 0.22
N HIS A 197 -0.17 8.00 -0.20
CA HIS A 197 0.41 8.53 -1.43
C HIS A 197 1.94 8.55 -1.39
N LEU A 198 2.56 8.94 -0.26
CA LEU A 198 4.01 8.86 -0.10
C LEU A 198 4.51 7.42 -0.21
N VAL A 199 3.84 6.48 0.47
CA VAL A 199 4.21 5.06 0.46
C VAL A 199 4.11 4.47 -0.95
N ARG A 200 3.00 4.74 -1.65
CA ARG A 200 2.77 4.28 -3.03
C ARG A 200 3.80 4.87 -3.98
N TYR A 201 3.97 6.20 -3.95
CA TYR A 201 4.97 6.88 -4.79
C TYR A 201 6.37 6.30 -4.59
N ARG A 202 6.78 6.05 -3.33
CA ARG A 202 8.08 5.44 -3.05
C ARG A 202 8.19 4.03 -3.63
N ALA A 203 7.15 3.20 -3.51
CA ALA A 203 7.13 1.85 -4.08
C ALA A 203 7.26 1.90 -5.61
N THR A 204 6.51 2.79 -6.26
CA THR A 204 6.55 2.98 -7.71
C THR A 204 7.91 3.47 -8.19
N GLN A 205 8.55 4.42 -7.48
CA GLN A 205 9.89 4.90 -7.80
C GLN A 205 10.96 3.82 -7.64
N VAL A 206 10.83 2.95 -6.64
CA VAL A 206 11.72 1.79 -6.50
C VAL A 206 11.52 0.84 -7.68
N GLN A 207 10.28 0.53 -8.06
CA GLN A 207 9.96 -0.35 -9.18
C GLN A 207 10.48 0.18 -10.52
N LEU A 208 10.40 1.50 -10.77
CA LEU A 208 10.94 2.13 -11.98
C LEU A 208 12.46 1.90 -12.13
N MET A 209 13.20 1.86 -11.02
CA MET A 209 14.64 1.64 -11.02
C MET A 209 15.03 0.16 -11.15
N GLU A 210 14.09 -0.77 -11.03
CA GLU A 210 14.37 -2.20 -11.14
C GLU A 210 14.61 -2.57 -12.61
N THR A 211 15.85 -2.89 -12.94
CA THR A 211 16.20 -3.38 -14.28
C THR A 211 15.72 -4.83 -14.43
N PRO A 212 15.03 -5.21 -15.51
CA PRO A 212 14.72 -6.60 -15.77
C PRO A 212 15.99 -7.43 -15.83
N LEU A 213 16.01 -8.56 -15.11
CA LEU A 213 17.06 -9.56 -15.30
C LEU A 213 17.01 -10.02 -16.75
N SER A 214 18.15 -9.95 -17.44
CA SER A 214 18.28 -10.58 -18.74
C SER A 214 18.28 -12.08 -18.51
N ILE A 215 17.14 -12.74 -18.77
CA ILE A 215 17.09 -14.19 -18.84
C ILE A 215 17.72 -14.57 -20.18
N THR A 216 19.05 -14.59 -20.24
CA THR A 216 19.80 -15.18 -21.35
C THR A 216 19.81 -16.69 -21.17
N LYS A 217 18.74 -17.36 -21.60
CA LYS A 217 18.73 -18.82 -21.75
C LYS A 217 19.25 -19.19 -23.15
N PRO A 218 19.96 -20.31 -23.30
CA PRO A 218 20.40 -20.78 -24.61
C PRO A 218 19.23 -20.99 -25.58
N ALA A 219 19.39 -20.60 -26.84
CA ALA A 219 18.35 -20.74 -27.87
C ALA A 219 17.81 -22.17 -28.04
N HIS A 220 18.61 -23.20 -27.71
CA HIS A 220 18.19 -24.59 -27.78
C HIS A 220 17.11 -24.96 -26.75
N GLN A 221 17.14 -24.37 -25.56
CA GLN A 221 16.13 -24.61 -24.51
C GLN A 221 14.78 -24.01 -24.93
N ILE A 222 14.78 -22.77 -25.43
CA ILE A 222 13.58 -22.10 -25.94
C ILE A 222 12.95 -22.91 -27.08
N LYS A 223 13.78 -23.37 -28.03
CA LYS A 223 13.30 -24.16 -29.17
C LYS A 223 12.70 -25.49 -28.72
N ARG A 224 13.35 -26.19 -27.79
CA ARG A 224 12.84 -27.44 -27.19
C ARG A 224 11.51 -27.22 -26.47
N THR A 225 11.37 -26.14 -25.69
CA THR A 225 10.11 -25.80 -25.03
C THR A 225 8.98 -25.60 -26.06
N ILE A 226 9.24 -24.87 -27.15
CA ILE A 226 8.27 -24.66 -28.23
C ILE A 226 7.88 -25.99 -28.89
N GLU A 227 8.84 -26.88 -29.14
CA GLU A 227 8.60 -28.21 -29.70
C GLU A 227 7.79 -29.11 -28.75
N LEU A 228 8.06 -29.06 -27.44
CA LEU A 228 7.36 -29.84 -26.41
C LEU A 228 5.91 -29.38 -26.20
N ILE A 229 5.64 -28.08 -26.28
CA ILE A 229 4.28 -27.54 -26.19
C ILE A 229 3.51 -27.87 -27.47
N GLY A 230 4.17 -27.83 -28.65
CA GLY A 230 3.49 -27.97 -29.93
C GLY A 230 2.53 -26.80 -30.20
N SER A 231 2.09 -26.62 -31.44
CA SER A 231 1.29 -25.45 -31.82
C SER A 231 -0.16 -25.45 -31.31
N GLU A 232 -0.67 -26.58 -30.80
CA GLU A 232 -2.10 -26.77 -30.46
C GLU A 232 -2.36 -27.46 -29.11
N ALA A 233 -1.36 -27.68 -28.25
CA ALA A 233 -1.61 -28.38 -26.99
C ALA A 233 -2.52 -27.56 -26.06
N ARG A 234 -3.67 -28.14 -25.70
CA ARG A 234 -4.59 -27.58 -24.70
C ARG A 234 -4.24 -27.97 -23.26
N ALA A 235 -3.43 -29.02 -23.09
CA ALA A 235 -2.95 -29.49 -21.80
C ALA A 235 -1.60 -30.21 -21.98
N LEU A 236 -0.73 -30.08 -20.99
CA LEU A 236 0.57 -30.78 -20.94
C LEU A 236 0.50 -31.93 -19.93
N SER A 237 1.21 -33.02 -20.21
CA SER A 237 1.41 -34.07 -19.20
C SER A 237 2.26 -33.51 -18.06
N ARG A 238 2.16 -34.11 -16.87
CA ARG A 238 2.97 -33.73 -15.72
C ARG A 238 4.48 -33.78 -16.03
N GLU A 239 4.91 -34.84 -16.71
CA GLU A 239 6.31 -35.05 -17.09
C GLU A 239 6.80 -33.95 -18.05
N THR A 240 6.00 -33.57 -19.04
CA THR A 240 6.34 -32.49 -19.97
C THR A 240 6.36 -31.13 -19.26
N ALA A 241 5.41 -30.87 -18.36
CA ALA A 241 5.38 -29.64 -17.58
C ALA A 241 6.59 -29.54 -16.62
N GLU A 242 6.96 -30.64 -15.94
CA GLU A 242 8.15 -30.72 -15.09
C GLU A 242 9.43 -30.46 -15.90
N GLN A 243 9.57 -31.04 -17.10
CA GLN A 243 10.72 -30.79 -17.97
C GLN A 243 10.81 -29.33 -18.42
N ILE A 244 9.68 -28.73 -18.82
CA ILE A 244 9.67 -27.32 -19.23
C ILE A 244 10.04 -26.43 -18.05
N LEU A 245 9.46 -26.65 -16.88
CA LEU A 245 9.75 -25.84 -15.69
C LEU A 245 11.20 -25.99 -15.22
N ASP A 246 11.78 -27.18 -15.34
CA ASP A 246 13.19 -27.43 -15.05
C ASP A 246 14.13 -26.66 -15.99
N ASP A 247 13.77 -26.49 -17.28
CA ASP A 247 14.52 -25.61 -18.20
C ASP A 247 14.59 -24.15 -17.69
N TYR A 248 13.60 -23.73 -16.88
CA TYR A 248 13.54 -22.42 -16.22
C TYR A 248 14.03 -22.43 -14.75
N ASP A 249 14.69 -23.51 -14.30
CA ASP A 249 15.16 -23.71 -12.92
C ASP A 249 14.02 -23.66 -11.88
N ILE A 250 12.80 -24.01 -12.30
CA ILE A 250 11.61 -24.06 -11.44
C ILE A 250 11.38 -25.51 -11.04
N THR A 251 11.86 -25.88 -9.86
CA THR A 251 11.62 -27.21 -9.29
C THR A 251 10.20 -27.29 -8.71
N LEU A 252 9.40 -28.22 -9.22
CA LEU A 252 8.09 -28.54 -8.64
C LEU A 252 8.26 -29.37 -7.37
N THR A 253 8.09 -28.74 -6.21
CA THR A 253 7.91 -29.47 -4.95
C THR A 253 6.46 -29.93 -4.83
N THR A 254 6.24 -31.16 -4.37
CA THR A 254 4.88 -31.67 -4.12
C THR A 254 4.19 -30.82 -3.05
N LEU A 255 3.32 -29.90 -3.48
CA LEU A 255 2.50 -29.09 -2.59
C LEU A 255 1.25 -29.85 -2.17
N MET A 256 0.86 -29.66 -0.91
CA MET A 256 -0.41 -30.14 -0.38
C MET A 256 -1.52 -29.17 -0.85
N ALA A 257 -2.44 -29.71 -1.64
CA ALA A 257 -3.56 -29.05 -2.35
C ALA A 257 -3.17 -28.32 -3.67
N PRO A 258 -3.87 -28.61 -4.79
CA PRO A 258 -3.67 -27.88 -6.05
C PRO A 258 -4.08 -26.41 -5.87
N ILE A 259 -3.46 -25.50 -6.62
CA ILE A 259 -3.90 -24.10 -6.74
C ILE A 259 -4.27 -23.90 -8.21
N HIS A 260 -5.46 -23.38 -8.48
CA HIS A 260 -5.84 -22.97 -9.84
C HIS A 260 -5.38 -21.53 -10.06
N ILE A 261 -4.53 -21.34 -11.06
CA ILE A 261 -4.05 -20.03 -11.50
C ILE A 261 -4.27 -19.95 -13.00
N ASN A 262 -5.02 -18.96 -13.45
CA ASN A 262 -5.18 -18.67 -14.87
C ASN A 262 -4.16 -17.60 -15.26
N LEU A 263 -3.33 -17.91 -16.25
CA LEU A 263 -2.33 -17.03 -16.84
C LEU A 263 -2.79 -16.70 -18.26
N ILE A 264 -3.08 -15.43 -18.51
CA ILE A 264 -3.60 -14.95 -19.79
C ILE A 264 -2.57 -14.01 -20.39
N MET A 265 -2.26 -14.20 -21.66
CA MET A 265 -1.45 -13.27 -22.44
C MET A 265 -2.29 -12.75 -23.60
N TYR A 266 -2.35 -11.44 -23.76
CA TYR A 266 -3.04 -10.80 -24.87
C TYR A 266 -2.29 -9.52 -25.30
N ASN A 267 -2.64 -8.99 -26.46
CA ASN A 267 -2.06 -7.75 -26.99
C ASN A 267 -3.07 -6.61 -26.80
N ASP A 268 -2.74 -5.66 -25.93
CA ASP A 268 -3.48 -4.41 -25.77
C ASP A 268 -3.15 -3.46 -26.94
N PRO A 269 -4.16 -2.81 -27.55
CA PRO A 269 -3.95 -1.94 -28.72
C PRO A 269 -3.08 -0.71 -28.43
N THR A 270 -2.96 -0.30 -27.16
CA THR A 270 -2.20 0.90 -26.75
C THR A 270 -0.83 0.53 -26.19
N PHE A 271 -0.77 -0.47 -25.31
CA PHE A 271 0.45 -0.80 -24.54
C PHE A 271 1.19 -2.06 -25.04
N GLY A 272 0.64 -2.77 -26.01
CA GLY A 272 1.24 -3.99 -26.55
C GLY A 272 0.98 -5.20 -25.65
N ALA A 273 1.98 -6.07 -25.48
CA ALA A 273 1.80 -7.32 -24.74
C ALA A 273 1.39 -7.08 -23.28
N VAL A 274 0.44 -7.87 -22.80
CA VAL A 274 -0.07 -7.83 -21.42
C VAL A 274 -0.08 -9.24 -20.84
N ILE A 275 0.38 -9.37 -19.60
CA ILE A 275 0.28 -10.61 -18.82
C ILE A 275 -0.75 -10.37 -17.72
N ALA A 276 -1.77 -11.21 -17.64
CA ALA A 276 -2.78 -11.19 -16.59
C ALA A 276 -2.79 -12.50 -15.82
N ILE A 277 -3.03 -12.43 -14.51
CA ILE A 277 -3.14 -13.59 -13.62
C ILE A 277 -4.42 -13.47 -12.79
N GLY A 278 -5.21 -14.54 -12.68
CA GLY A 278 -6.41 -14.57 -11.86
C GLY A 278 -7.06 -15.93 -11.66
N LYS A 279 -8.31 -15.90 -11.18
CA LYS A 279 -9.15 -17.06 -10.82
C LYS A 279 -9.98 -17.64 -11.95
N SER A 280 -10.24 -16.85 -13.00
CA SER A 280 -11.08 -17.24 -14.13
C SER A 280 -10.49 -16.74 -15.45
N ASP A 281 -11.00 -17.26 -16.55
CA ASP A 281 -10.63 -16.83 -17.91
C ASP A 281 -11.33 -15.53 -18.32
N GLU A 282 -12.27 -15.04 -17.50
CA GLU A 282 -12.97 -13.79 -17.77
C GLU A 282 -12.08 -12.59 -17.47
N ILE A 283 -11.84 -11.78 -18.49
CA ILE A 283 -11.06 -10.55 -18.35
C ILE A 283 -11.90 -9.47 -17.67
N SER A 284 -11.81 -9.40 -16.34
CA SER A 284 -12.47 -8.38 -15.53
C SER A 284 -11.58 -7.84 -14.42
N ASP A 285 -11.84 -6.59 -14.04
CA ASP A 285 -11.12 -5.90 -12.97
C ASP A 285 -11.23 -6.60 -11.61
N GLU A 286 -12.32 -7.36 -11.41
CA GLU A 286 -12.64 -8.05 -10.16
C GLU A 286 -11.87 -9.37 -10.00
N ASN A 287 -11.39 -9.96 -11.09
CA ASN A 287 -10.81 -11.31 -11.09
C ASN A 287 -9.34 -11.36 -11.50
N LEU A 288 -8.78 -10.28 -12.05
CA LEU A 288 -7.42 -10.27 -12.61
C LEU A 288 -6.49 -9.22 -12.00
N THR A 289 -5.22 -9.60 -11.91
CA THR A 289 -4.10 -8.66 -11.74
C THR A 289 -3.27 -8.64 -13.02
N ILE A 290 -2.87 -7.46 -13.45
CA ILE A 290 -2.20 -7.24 -14.74
C ILE A 290 -0.78 -6.71 -14.54
N GLY A 291 0.13 -7.21 -15.38
CA GLY A 291 1.51 -6.76 -15.47
C GLY A 291 1.91 -6.59 -16.94
N LEU A 292 2.44 -5.43 -17.27
CA LEU A 292 3.07 -5.20 -18.57
C LEU A 292 4.47 -5.82 -18.59
N PRO A 293 4.89 -6.51 -19.65
CA PRO A 293 6.28 -6.94 -19.84
C PRO A 293 7.24 -5.76 -20.06
N PRO A 294 8.56 -5.96 -19.85
CA PRO A 294 9.20 -7.14 -19.27
C PRO A 294 8.99 -7.21 -17.76
N LEU A 295 8.48 -8.33 -17.24
CA LEU A 295 8.34 -8.54 -15.80
C LEU A 295 9.67 -8.98 -15.20
N ASN A 296 10.18 -8.23 -14.22
CA ASN A 296 11.26 -8.70 -13.37
C ASN A 296 10.70 -9.51 -12.19
N GLN A 297 11.56 -10.21 -11.45
CA GLN A 297 11.12 -11.07 -10.34
C GLN A 297 10.31 -10.30 -9.28
N LYS A 298 10.67 -9.05 -9.00
CA LYS A 298 10.00 -8.21 -8.00
C LYS A 298 8.62 -7.77 -8.47
N LEU A 299 8.47 -7.40 -9.73
CA LEU A 299 7.18 -7.08 -10.36
C LEU A 299 6.27 -8.30 -10.39
N ALA A 300 6.79 -9.47 -10.78
CA ALA A 300 6.04 -10.72 -10.74
C ALA A 300 5.59 -11.09 -9.32
N GLN A 301 6.48 -10.99 -8.32
CA GLN A 301 6.12 -11.23 -6.92
C GLN A 301 5.09 -10.21 -6.40
N THR A 302 5.21 -8.94 -6.79
CA THR A 302 4.27 -7.90 -6.40
C THR A 302 2.90 -8.16 -7.00
N LEU A 303 2.85 -8.55 -8.27
CA LEU A 303 1.64 -8.92 -8.99
C LEU A 303 0.93 -10.10 -8.30
N ILE A 304 1.66 -11.16 -7.92
CA ILE A 304 1.10 -12.31 -7.19
C ILE A 304 0.61 -11.90 -5.79
N LYS A 305 1.42 -11.14 -5.03
CA LYS A 305 1.05 -10.70 -3.68
C LYS A 305 -0.19 -9.81 -3.69
N ASN A 306 -0.29 -8.88 -4.64
CA ASN A 306 -1.46 -8.03 -4.81
C ASN A 306 -2.68 -8.87 -5.19
N GLY A 307 -2.54 -9.81 -6.12
CA GLY A 307 -3.62 -10.71 -6.50
C GLY A 307 -4.15 -11.54 -5.32
N LEU A 308 -3.27 -12.04 -4.45
CA LEU A 308 -3.67 -12.73 -3.22
C LEU A 308 -4.38 -11.80 -2.22
N ARG A 309 -3.83 -10.59 -2.01
CA ARG A 309 -4.40 -9.59 -1.08
C ARG A 309 -5.77 -9.11 -1.52
N GLU A 310 -5.98 -8.93 -2.83
CA GLU A 310 -7.25 -8.47 -3.41
C GLU A 310 -8.22 -9.63 -3.64
N HIS A 311 -7.91 -10.83 -3.15
CA HIS A 311 -8.70 -12.05 -3.37
C HIS A 311 -8.95 -12.37 -4.85
N LYS A 312 -8.12 -11.85 -5.75
CA LYS A 312 -8.12 -12.16 -7.20
C LYS A 312 -7.38 -13.46 -7.50
N LEU A 313 -6.55 -13.89 -6.54
CA LEU A 313 -5.93 -15.20 -6.45
C LEU A 313 -6.38 -15.81 -5.12
N SER A 314 -6.74 -17.09 -5.11
CA SER A 314 -7.05 -17.80 -3.86
C SER A 314 -6.02 -18.91 -3.64
N PRO A 315 -5.38 -18.99 -2.46
CA PRO A 315 -5.04 -20.30 -1.92
C PRO A 315 -6.37 -21.05 -1.81
N LEU A 316 -6.47 -22.28 -2.34
CA LEU A 316 -7.70 -23.05 -2.26
C LEU A 316 -8.08 -23.22 -0.78
N GLU A 317 -9.05 -22.44 -0.29
CA GLU A 317 -9.76 -22.80 0.93
C GLU A 317 -10.34 -24.19 0.69
N LYS A 318 -10.19 -25.08 1.68
CA LYS A 318 -10.84 -26.38 1.68
C LYS A 318 -12.30 -26.16 1.28
N ARG A 319 -12.66 -26.50 0.03
CA ARG A 319 -14.06 -26.58 -0.36
C ARG A 319 -14.73 -27.45 0.69
N CYS A 320 -15.63 -26.84 1.45
CA CYS A 320 -16.60 -27.54 2.26
C CYS A 320 -17.12 -28.72 1.44
N SER A 321 -17.07 -29.89 2.07
CA SER A 321 -17.70 -31.10 1.64
C SER A 321 -19.11 -30.81 1.10
N THR A 322 -19.29 -30.84 -0.21
CA THR A 322 -20.58 -31.18 -0.80
C THR A 322 -20.38 -32.56 -1.40
N SER A 323 -20.97 -33.56 -0.75
CA SER A 323 -20.92 -34.95 -1.18
C SER A 323 -21.43 -35.07 -2.62
N LEU A 324 -20.53 -35.42 -3.54
CA LEU A 324 -20.87 -35.98 -4.84
C LEU A 324 -21.40 -37.42 -4.65
N ARG A 325 -22.52 -37.56 -3.95
CA ARG A 325 -23.34 -38.78 -3.90
C ARG A 325 -24.81 -38.54 -4.28
N GLU A 326 -25.23 -37.32 -4.60
CA GLU A 326 -26.65 -37.03 -4.88
C GLU A 326 -26.99 -36.53 -6.29
N ILE A 327 -26.06 -36.57 -7.25
CA ILE A 327 -26.36 -36.16 -8.64
C ILE A 327 -26.48 -37.35 -9.61
N TRP A 328 -26.33 -38.58 -9.11
CA TRP A 328 -26.56 -39.82 -9.88
C TRP A 328 -27.44 -40.81 -9.11
N SER A 329 -28.67 -40.43 -8.79
CA SER A 329 -29.80 -41.37 -8.72
C SER A 329 -31.10 -40.59 -8.95
N HIS A 330 -32.00 -41.13 -9.74
CA HIS A 330 -33.29 -40.57 -10.21
C HIS A 330 -33.28 -39.87 -11.58
N SER A 331 -32.70 -40.55 -12.56
CA SER A 331 -33.36 -40.73 -13.86
C SER A 331 -33.27 -42.22 -14.20
N HIS A 332 -34.42 -42.86 -14.44
CA HIS A 332 -34.70 -44.31 -14.65
C HIS A 332 -35.30 -45.07 -13.45
N SER A 333 -36.54 -44.72 -13.10
CA SER A 333 -37.69 -45.64 -13.00
C SER A 333 -38.90 -44.88 -12.47
#